data_AF-A0A1I2BKM9-F1
#
_entry.id   AF-A0A1I2BKM9-F1
#
_cell.length_a   1.000
_cell.length_b   1.000
_cell.length_c   1.000
_cell.angle_alpha   90.00
_cell.angle_beta   90.00
_cell.angle_gamma   90.00
#
_symmetry.space_group_name_H-M   'P 1'
#
loop_
_entity.id
_entity.type
_entity.pdbx_description
1 polymer ?
#
loop_
_entity_poly.entity_id
_entity_poly.type
_entity_poly.pdbx_seq_one_letter_code
_entity_poly.pdbx_strand_id
1 'polypeptide(L)'
;MFWQALFDPFSILVLAAALAMTALSLGWLRGAARQRDVLAGGLIVLRKIGAQLAEDHPIRRRLESAPVVDLSFEELARLLSGQQVEPAARTLIRLGERIGWVERFAQLSVHLGILGTVFALVSADPTDLEGFRARLPMALGTTFWGLIGAIALSLVAGACESLLERASQHVREALLEGLEQRPEEAGP
;
A
#
# COMPACT_ATOMS: atom_id res chain seq x y z
N MET A 1 -34.47 11.89 8.31
CA MET A 1 -34.40 11.17 7.01
C MET A 1 -32.96 10.82 6.62
N PHE A 2 -32.02 11.78 6.53
CA PHE A 2 -30.62 11.50 6.15
C PHE A 2 -29.91 10.45 7.04
N TRP A 3 -30.06 10.54 8.36
CA TRP A 3 -29.49 9.54 9.28
C TRP A 3 -30.07 8.13 9.08
N GLN A 4 -31.36 8.01 8.75
CA GLN A 4 -31.96 6.70 8.47
C GLN A 4 -31.44 6.11 7.15
N ALA A 5 -31.11 6.97 6.18
CA ALA A 5 -30.49 6.60 4.91
C ALA A 5 -29.09 6.00 5.10
N LEU A 6 -28.29 6.60 5.99
CA LEU A 6 -26.92 6.14 6.24
C LEU A 6 -26.87 4.84 7.03
N PHE A 7 -27.90 4.57 7.84
CA PHE A 7 -27.92 3.43 8.76
C PHE A 7 -29.04 2.44 8.42
N ASP A 8 -29.51 2.42 7.18
CA ASP A 8 -30.34 1.32 6.71
C ASP A 8 -29.50 0.03 6.61
N PRO A 9 -30.12 -1.17 6.67
CA PRO A 9 -29.39 -2.44 6.69
C PRO A 9 -28.42 -2.64 5.51
N PHE A 10 -28.76 -2.18 4.31
CA PHE A 10 -27.88 -2.30 3.12
C PHE A 10 -26.72 -1.30 3.20
N SER A 11 -26.98 -0.06 3.61
CA SER A 11 -25.94 0.92 3.86
C SER A 11 -24.95 0.47 4.93
N ILE A 12 -25.45 -0.16 6.00
CA ILE A 12 -24.62 -0.77 7.05
C ILE A 12 -23.78 -1.92 6.49
N LEU A 13 -24.31 -2.73 5.59
CA LEU A 13 -23.56 -3.82 4.95
C LEU A 13 -22.41 -3.27 4.10
N VAL A 14 -22.67 -2.24 3.29
CA VAL A 14 -21.62 -1.56 2.50
C VAL A 14 -20.57 -0.94 3.42
N LEU A 15 -21.00 -0.26 4.49
CA LEU A 15 -20.10 0.29 5.51
C LEU A 15 -19.25 -0.80 6.16
N ALA A 16 -19.85 -1.92 6.58
CA ALA A 16 -19.15 -3.03 7.21
C ALA A 16 -18.11 -3.64 6.25
N ALA A 17 -18.45 -3.82 4.98
CA ALA A 17 -17.53 -4.29 3.96
C ALA A 17 -16.37 -3.30 3.75
N ALA A 18 -16.66 -2.00 3.63
CA ALA A 18 -15.66 -0.95 3.52
C ALA A 18 -14.71 -0.95 4.73
N LEU A 19 -15.25 -0.99 5.96
CA LEU A 19 -14.47 -1.04 7.19
C LEU A 19 -13.59 -2.30 7.26
N ALA A 20 -14.10 -3.46 6.86
CA ALA A 20 -13.32 -4.70 6.85
C ALA A 20 -12.14 -4.61 5.87
N MET A 21 -12.38 -4.11 4.65
CA MET A 21 -11.31 -3.89 3.66
C MET A 21 -10.28 -2.89 4.19
N THR A 22 -10.72 -1.75 4.73
CA THR A 22 -9.82 -0.73 5.29
C THR A 22 -9.00 -1.28 6.46
N ALA A 23 -9.62 -2.02 7.39
CA ALA A 23 -8.93 -2.62 8.52
C ALA A 23 -7.85 -3.62 8.07
N LEU A 24 -8.15 -4.45 7.06
CA LEU A 24 -7.19 -5.37 6.47
C LEU A 24 -6.00 -4.63 5.84
N SER A 25 -6.28 -3.59 5.03
CA SER A 25 -5.25 -2.75 4.41
C SER A 25 -4.39 -2.02 5.44
N LEU A 26 -4.99 -1.49 6.51
CA LEU A 26 -4.26 -0.88 7.62
C LEU A 26 -3.39 -1.90 8.37
N GLY A 27 -3.87 -3.14 8.51
CA GLY A 27 -3.09 -4.25 9.06
C GLY A 27 -1.82 -4.50 8.23
N TRP A 28 -1.94 -4.49 6.90
CA TRP A 28 -0.77 -4.60 6.01
C TRP A 28 0.17 -3.42 6.12
N LEU A 29 -0.33 -2.18 6.12
CA LEU A 29 0.47 -0.96 6.27
C LEU A 29 1.25 -0.97 7.60
N ARG A 30 0.58 -1.26 8.72
CA ARG A 30 1.22 -1.33 10.05
C ARG A 30 2.26 -2.44 10.13
N GLY A 31 1.98 -3.59 9.52
CA GLY A 31 2.94 -4.69 9.41
C GLY A 31 4.20 -4.28 8.67
N ALA A 32 4.05 -3.59 7.53
CA ALA A 32 5.17 -3.10 6.75
C ALA A 32 5.94 -1.98 7.45
N ALA A 33 5.26 -1.05 8.13
CA ALA A 33 5.90 0.01 8.90
C ALA A 33 6.85 -0.54 9.98
N ARG A 34 6.41 -1.55 10.74
CA ARG A 34 7.26 -2.21 11.74
C ARG A 34 8.50 -2.84 11.11
N GLN A 35 8.35 -3.45 9.92
CA GLN A 35 9.49 -4.08 9.23
C GLN A 35 10.43 -3.06 8.60
N ARG A 36 9.93 -1.89 8.19
CA ARG A 36 10.78 -0.79 7.76
C ARG A 36 11.70 -0.32 8.88
N ASP A 37 11.22 -0.24 10.12
CA ASP A 37 12.05 0.16 11.26
C ASP A 37 13.18 -0.85 11.52
N VAL A 38 12.89 -2.15 11.37
CA VAL A 38 13.90 -3.23 11.43
C VAL A 38 14.91 -3.09 10.28
N LEU A 39 14.44 -2.79 9.07
CA LEU A 39 15.30 -2.57 7.91
C LEU A 39 16.18 -1.32 8.07
N ALA A 40 15.66 -0.27 8.70
CA ALA A 40 16.42 0.94 9.06
C ALA A 40 17.53 0.62 10.08
N GLY A 41 17.28 -0.26 11.05
CA GLY A 41 18.34 -0.81 11.92
C GLY A 41 19.36 -1.67 11.15
N GLY A 42 18.94 -2.23 10.02
CA GLY A 42 19.72 -3.05 9.10
C GLY A 42 20.61 -2.29 8.10
N LEU A 43 20.55 -0.96 8.06
CA LEU A 43 21.29 -0.15 7.06
C LEU A 43 22.81 -0.34 7.14
N ILE A 44 23.35 -0.70 8.31
CA ILE A 44 24.77 -1.05 8.49
C ILE A 44 25.15 -2.27 7.64
N VAL A 45 24.27 -3.26 7.52
CA VAL A 45 24.51 -4.46 6.69
C VAL A 45 24.52 -4.06 5.21
N LEU A 46 23.64 -3.16 4.80
CA LEU A 46 23.60 -2.64 3.43
C LEU A 46 24.86 -1.84 3.09
N ARG A 47 25.36 -1.00 4.00
CA ARG A 47 26.66 -0.30 3.83
C ARG A 47 27.81 -1.28 3.64
N LYS A 48 27.87 -2.33 4.46
CA LYS A 48 28.90 -3.38 4.34
C LYS A 48 28.81 -4.11 3.00
N ILE A 49 27.60 -4.43 2.54
CA ILE A 49 27.39 -5.03 1.23
C ILE A 49 27.87 -4.07 0.15
N GLY A 50 27.47 -2.79 0.21
CA GLY A 50 27.94 -1.72 -0.68
C GLY A 50 29.46 -1.70 -0.81
N ALA A 51 30.18 -1.68 0.31
CA ALA A 51 31.64 -1.67 0.35
C ALA A 51 32.28 -2.95 -0.24
N GLN A 52 31.56 -4.07 -0.25
CA GLN A 52 32.01 -5.36 -0.76
C GLN A 52 31.63 -5.59 -2.23
N LEU A 53 30.86 -4.69 -2.86
CA LEU A 53 30.51 -4.83 -4.28
C LEU A 53 31.76 -4.63 -5.16
N ALA A 54 32.08 -5.66 -5.95
CA ALA A 54 33.15 -5.61 -6.95
C ALA A 54 32.93 -4.46 -7.96
N GLU A 55 34.02 -3.89 -8.48
CA GLU A 55 33.99 -2.76 -9.44
C GLU A 55 33.24 -3.08 -10.75
N ASP A 56 33.19 -4.34 -11.14
CA ASP A 56 32.49 -4.82 -12.32
C ASP A 56 31.03 -5.25 -12.06
N HIS A 57 30.58 -5.20 -10.80
CA HIS A 57 29.24 -5.68 -10.44
C HIS A 57 28.15 -4.82 -11.11
N PRO A 58 27.14 -5.44 -11.76
CA PRO A 58 26.13 -4.70 -12.55
C PRO A 58 25.27 -3.75 -11.71
N ILE A 59 25.13 -4.00 -10.41
CA ILE A 59 24.44 -3.08 -9.49
C ILE A 59 25.29 -1.85 -9.18
N ARG A 60 26.61 -2.04 -8.99
CA ARG A 60 27.52 -0.93 -8.72
C ARG A 60 27.60 0.02 -9.91
N ARG A 61 27.77 -0.52 -11.12
CA ARG A 61 27.74 0.29 -12.36
C ARG A 61 26.45 1.09 -12.53
N ARG A 62 25.30 0.54 -12.13
CA ARG A 62 23.99 1.23 -12.20
C ARG A 62 23.83 2.30 -11.12
N LEU A 63 24.36 2.05 -9.92
CA LEU A 63 24.37 3.01 -8.82
C LEU A 63 25.31 4.19 -9.09
N GLU A 64 26.42 3.95 -9.79
CA GLU A 64 27.41 4.97 -10.18
C GLU A 64 27.04 5.69 -11.50
N SER A 65 26.21 5.09 -12.37
CA SER A 65 25.77 5.70 -13.63
C SER A 65 24.71 6.78 -13.39
N ALA A 66 24.84 7.94 -14.03
CA ALA A 66 23.82 8.98 -14.03
C ALA A 66 22.91 8.88 -15.29
N PRO A 67 21.56 8.93 -15.16
CA PRO A 67 20.79 8.94 -13.90
C PRO A 67 20.83 7.57 -13.21
N VAL A 68 20.93 7.59 -11.88
CA VAL A 68 20.94 6.36 -11.06
C VAL A 68 19.61 5.65 -11.27
N VAL A 69 19.65 4.49 -11.89
CA VAL A 69 18.47 3.66 -12.12
C VAL A 69 18.05 3.06 -10.77
N ASP A 70 16.79 3.26 -10.39
CA ASP A 70 16.27 2.70 -9.14
C ASP A 70 16.42 1.18 -9.14
N LEU A 71 17.03 0.66 -8.07
CA LEU A 71 17.10 -0.78 -7.83
C LEU A 71 15.70 -1.30 -7.53
N SER A 72 15.30 -2.34 -8.25
CA SER A 72 14.05 -3.02 -7.91
C SER A 72 14.16 -3.61 -6.51
N PHE A 73 13.06 -3.59 -5.75
CA PHE A 73 13.02 -4.23 -4.43
C PHE A 73 13.39 -5.72 -4.49
N GLU A 74 13.13 -6.37 -5.62
CA GLU A 74 13.52 -7.76 -5.85
C GLU A 74 15.05 -7.93 -5.90
N GLU A 75 15.77 -7.04 -6.59
CA GLU A 75 17.23 -7.03 -6.60
C GLU A 75 17.80 -6.70 -5.21
N LEU A 76 17.18 -5.78 -4.47
CA LEU A 76 17.56 -5.47 -3.08
C LEU A 76 17.40 -6.70 -2.17
N ALA A 77 16.32 -7.46 -2.30
CA ALA A 77 16.15 -8.70 -1.54
C ALA A 77 17.15 -9.77 -1.95
N ARG A 78 17.53 -9.86 -3.23
CA ARG A 78 18.62 -10.76 -3.68
C ARG A 78 19.96 -10.38 -3.07
N LEU A 79 20.28 -9.09 -3.00
CA LEU A 79 21.50 -8.60 -2.33
C LEU A 79 21.51 -8.89 -0.83
N LEU A 80 20.35 -8.83 -0.19
CA LEU A 80 20.16 -9.11 1.23
C LEU A 80 19.99 -10.61 1.53
N SER A 81 20.04 -11.48 0.52
CA SER A 81 19.84 -12.92 0.70
C SER A 81 20.85 -13.51 1.68
N GLY A 82 20.38 -14.24 2.69
CA GLY A 82 21.21 -14.83 3.73
C GLY A 82 21.58 -13.87 4.87
N GLN A 83 21.16 -12.61 4.82
CA GLN A 83 21.33 -11.65 5.91
C GLN A 83 20.15 -11.68 6.87
N GLN A 84 20.37 -11.30 8.13
CA GLN A 84 19.30 -11.27 9.15
C GLN A 84 18.15 -10.31 8.80
N VAL A 85 18.40 -9.33 7.91
CA VAL A 85 17.43 -8.31 7.47
C VAL A 85 16.62 -8.73 6.24
N GLU A 86 16.93 -9.87 5.62
CA GLU A 86 16.21 -10.40 4.45
C GLU A 86 14.68 -10.53 4.66
N PRO A 87 14.17 -11.01 5.81
CA PRO A 87 12.73 -11.14 6.02
C PRO A 87 12.00 -9.78 6.00
N ALA A 88 12.66 -8.73 6.48
CA ALA A 88 12.13 -7.37 6.45
C ALA A 88 12.05 -6.84 5.01
N ALA A 89 13.10 -7.06 4.21
CA ALA A 89 13.11 -6.69 2.78
C ALA A 89 12.03 -7.44 1.98
N ARG A 90 11.88 -8.75 2.19
CA ARG A 90 10.81 -9.54 1.58
C ARG A 90 9.41 -9.06 1.95
N THR A 91 9.23 -8.52 3.15
CA THR A 91 7.93 -7.97 3.58
C THR A 91 7.60 -6.67 2.83
N LEU A 92 8.59 -5.85 2.51
CA LEU A 92 8.41 -4.65 1.69
C LEU A 92 8.07 -5.01 0.23
N ILE A 93 8.69 -6.06 -0.34
CA ILE A 93 8.29 -6.58 -1.67
C ILE A 93 6.80 -6.97 -1.67
N ARG A 94 6.39 -7.77 -0.67
CA ARG A 94 5.00 -8.18 -0.53
C ARG A 94 4.05 -7.00 -0.29
N LEU A 95 4.53 -5.89 0.28
CA LEU A 95 3.72 -4.68 0.38
C LEU A 95 3.42 -4.09 -1.00
N GLY A 96 4.39 -4.10 -1.92
CA GLY A 96 4.18 -3.69 -3.32
C GLY A 96 3.06 -4.47 -4.00
N GLU A 97 3.05 -5.80 -3.86
CA GLU A 97 1.94 -6.64 -4.37
C GLU A 97 0.60 -6.34 -3.69
N ARG A 98 0.64 -5.98 -2.39
CA ARG A 98 -0.56 -5.67 -1.60
C ARG A 98 -1.13 -4.30 -1.93
N ILE A 99 -0.35 -3.33 -2.41
CA ILE A 99 -0.88 -2.02 -2.86
C ILE A 99 -1.93 -2.23 -3.94
N GLY A 100 -1.65 -3.07 -4.94
CA GLY A 100 -2.63 -3.41 -5.98
C GLY A 100 -3.91 -4.04 -5.42
N TRP A 101 -3.85 -4.75 -4.29
CA TRP A 101 -5.05 -5.21 -3.59
C TRP A 101 -5.80 -4.08 -2.88
N VAL A 102 -5.11 -3.12 -2.26
CA VAL A 102 -5.75 -1.95 -1.63
C VAL A 102 -6.48 -1.11 -2.68
N GLU A 103 -5.89 -0.90 -3.85
CA GLU A 103 -6.53 -0.21 -4.97
C GLU A 103 -7.76 -0.96 -5.49
N ARG A 104 -7.68 -2.29 -5.63
CA ARG A 104 -8.83 -3.11 -5.98
C ARG A 104 -9.94 -3.04 -4.94
N PHE A 105 -9.60 -2.96 -3.66
CA PHE A 105 -10.60 -2.73 -2.61
C PHE A 105 -11.25 -1.35 -2.73
N ALA A 106 -10.48 -0.32 -3.05
CA ALA A 106 -11.04 1.02 -3.27
C ALA A 106 -12.05 0.99 -4.43
N GLN A 107 -11.71 0.34 -5.54
CA GLN A 107 -12.63 0.12 -6.65
C GLN A 107 -13.84 -0.69 -6.22
N LEU A 108 -13.66 -1.83 -5.53
CA LEU A 108 -14.75 -2.69 -5.06
C LEU A 108 -15.72 -1.93 -4.14
N SER A 109 -15.22 -1.05 -3.27
CA SER A 109 -16.03 -0.20 -2.41
C SER A 109 -17.01 0.67 -3.21
N VAL A 110 -16.53 1.29 -4.30
CA VAL A 110 -17.40 2.06 -5.22
C VAL A 110 -18.45 1.16 -5.86
N HIS A 111 -18.05 -0.02 -6.36
CA HIS A 111 -18.96 -0.95 -7.01
C HIS A 111 -20.05 -1.45 -6.06
N LEU A 112 -19.72 -1.72 -4.79
CA LEU A 112 -20.70 -2.09 -3.76
C LEU A 112 -21.73 -0.97 -3.53
N GLY A 113 -21.29 0.29 -3.51
CA GLY A 113 -22.21 1.44 -3.40
C GLY A 113 -23.15 1.55 -4.60
N ILE A 114 -22.62 1.40 -5.82
CA ILE A 114 -23.42 1.39 -7.06
C ILE A 114 -24.42 0.23 -7.05
N LEU A 115 -23.98 -0.98 -6.69
CA LEU A 115 -24.86 -2.15 -6.61
C LEU A 115 -25.99 -1.96 -5.61
N GLY A 116 -25.71 -1.38 -4.43
CA GLY A 116 -26.73 -1.05 -3.45
C GLY A 116 -27.76 -0.04 -3.99
N THR A 117 -27.30 0.93 -4.78
CA THR A 117 -28.17 1.92 -5.42
C THR A 117 -29.05 1.29 -6.49
N VAL A 118 -28.47 0.49 -7.39
CA VAL A 118 -29.22 -0.23 -8.41
C VAL A 118 -30.26 -1.14 -7.78
N PHE A 119 -29.88 -1.87 -6.73
CA PHE A 119 -30.81 -2.74 -6.00
C PHE A 119 -31.99 -1.95 -5.40
N ALA A 120 -31.71 -0.82 -4.74
CA ALA A 120 -32.75 0.03 -4.16
C ALA A 120 -33.73 0.60 -5.20
N LEU A 121 -33.24 0.92 -6.39
CA LEU A 121 -34.06 1.45 -7.49
C LEU A 121 -34.86 0.36 -8.22
N VAL A 122 -34.24 -0.80 -8.49
CA VAL A 122 -34.91 -1.92 -9.18
C VAL A 122 -35.96 -2.60 -8.29
N SER A 123 -35.75 -2.61 -6.98
CA SER A 123 -36.73 -3.16 -6.02
C SER A 123 -37.90 -2.21 -5.72
N ALA A 124 -37.88 -0.98 -6.23
CA ALA A 124 -38.98 -0.04 -6.11
C ALA A 124 -40.01 -0.27 -7.22
N ASP A 125 -41.29 -0.27 -6.87
CA ASP A 125 -42.37 -0.26 -7.86
C ASP A 125 -42.36 1.09 -8.61
N PRO A 126 -42.19 1.11 -9.94
CA PRO A 126 -42.14 2.36 -10.70
C PRO A 126 -43.48 3.09 -10.76
N THR A 127 -44.59 2.42 -10.43
CA THR A 127 -45.93 3.01 -10.43
C THR A 127 -46.30 3.65 -9.10
N ASP A 128 -45.56 3.33 -8.03
CA ASP A 128 -45.71 3.91 -6.70
C ASP A 128 -44.64 4.99 -6.43
N LEU A 129 -45.01 6.24 -6.69
CA LEU A 129 -44.15 7.41 -6.45
C LEU A 129 -43.77 7.60 -4.97
N GLU A 130 -44.61 7.20 -4.01
CA GLU A 130 -44.30 7.33 -2.58
C GLU A 130 -43.34 6.23 -2.14
N GLY A 131 -43.61 4.98 -2.54
CA GLY A 131 -42.70 3.85 -2.34
C GLY A 131 -41.33 4.06 -2.98
N PHE A 132 -41.29 4.62 -4.19
CA PHE A 132 -40.04 4.99 -4.86
C PHE A 132 -39.26 6.06 -4.08
N ARG A 133 -39.93 7.13 -3.63
CA ARG A 133 -39.30 8.19 -2.80
C ARG A 133 -38.75 7.65 -1.49
N ALA A 134 -39.40 6.66 -0.89
CA ALA A 134 -38.94 6.01 0.34
C ALA A 134 -37.65 5.18 0.14
N ARG A 135 -37.35 4.75 -1.10
CA ARG A 135 -36.14 3.97 -1.45
C ARG A 135 -34.93 4.83 -1.82
N LEU A 136 -35.14 6.06 -2.28
CA LEU A 136 -34.05 6.98 -2.62
C LEU A 136 -33.02 7.20 -1.48
N PRO A 137 -33.41 7.34 -0.21
CA PRO A 137 -32.45 7.43 0.89
C PRO A 137 -31.52 6.21 0.97
N MET A 138 -32.06 4.98 0.84
CA MET A 138 -31.25 3.76 0.85
C MET A 138 -30.24 3.73 -0.31
N ALA A 139 -30.67 4.13 -1.52
CA ALA A 139 -29.78 4.25 -2.66
C ALA A 139 -28.62 5.23 -2.37
N LEU A 140 -28.94 6.42 -1.84
CA LEU A 140 -27.94 7.43 -1.50
C LEU A 140 -26.99 6.96 -0.39
N GLY A 141 -27.48 6.25 0.62
CA GLY A 141 -26.67 5.74 1.73
C GLY A 141 -25.62 4.74 1.28
N THR A 142 -25.99 3.77 0.43
CA THR A 142 -25.05 2.77 -0.09
C THR A 142 -23.97 3.41 -0.96
N THR A 143 -24.32 4.33 -1.86
CA THR A 143 -23.34 5.08 -2.65
C THR A 143 -22.41 5.92 -1.76
N PHE A 144 -22.98 6.60 -0.76
CA PHE A 144 -22.19 7.42 0.17
C PHE A 144 -21.11 6.60 0.87
N TRP A 145 -21.47 5.46 1.46
CA TRP A 145 -20.49 4.61 2.14
C TRP A 145 -19.50 3.95 1.19
N GLY A 146 -19.94 3.59 -0.02
CA GLY A 146 -19.05 3.08 -1.07
C GLY A 146 -17.95 4.09 -1.43
N LEU A 147 -18.31 5.37 -1.59
CA LEU A 147 -17.38 6.47 -1.85
C LEU A 147 -16.45 6.76 -0.68
N ILE A 148 -16.99 6.85 0.54
CA ILE A 148 -16.19 7.08 1.75
C ILE A 148 -15.17 5.95 1.95
N GLY A 149 -15.58 4.70 1.76
CA GLY A 149 -14.69 3.54 1.80
C GLY A 149 -13.60 3.61 0.75
N ALA A 150 -13.93 4.00 -0.48
CA ALA A 150 -12.96 4.16 -1.55
C ALA A 150 -11.92 5.24 -1.24
N ILE A 151 -12.35 6.40 -0.74
CA ILE A 151 -11.46 7.50 -0.33
C ILE A 151 -10.51 7.02 0.78
N ALA A 152 -11.04 6.37 1.81
CA ALA A 152 -10.23 5.86 2.91
C ALA A 152 -9.18 4.84 2.42
N LEU A 153 -9.57 3.93 1.53
CA LEU A 153 -8.67 2.94 0.94
C LEU A 153 -7.61 3.57 0.03
N SER A 154 -7.95 4.58 -0.77
CA SER A 154 -6.98 5.32 -1.59
C SER A 154 -5.94 6.06 -0.72
N LEU A 155 -6.34 6.62 0.42
CA LEU A 155 -5.39 7.21 1.37
C LEU A 155 -4.44 6.16 1.95
N VAL A 156 -4.95 4.95 2.23
CA VAL A 156 -4.10 3.84 2.70
C VAL A 156 -3.15 3.37 1.60
N ALA A 157 -3.59 3.29 0.35
CA ALA A 157 -2.73 2.97 -0.78
C ALA A 157 -1.58 3.98 -0.93
N GLY A 158 -1.89 5.28 -0.93
CA GLY A 158 -0.85 6.33 -0.99
C GLY A 158 0.11 6.30 0.20
N ALA A 159 -0.38 5.94 1.40
CA ALA A 159 0.50 5.74 2.56
C ALA A 159 1.44 4.53 2.39
N CYS A 160 0.97 3.44 1.78
CA CYS A 160 1.80 2.28 1.45
C CYS A 160 2.86 2.64 0.38
N GLU A 161 2.48 3.37 -0.66
CA GLU A 161 3.41 3.85 -1.70
C GLU A 161 4.49 4.75 -1.11
N SER A 162 4.11 5.76 -0.33
CA SER A 162 5.07 6.65 0.32
C SER A 162 6.01 5.90 1.27
N LEU A 163 5.52 4.86 1.95
CA LEU A 163 6.35 4.01 2.79
C LEU A 163 7.40 3.26 1.97
N LEU A 164 7.00 2.67 0.84
CA LEU A 164 7.92 1.98 -0.07
C LEU A 164 8.94 2.93 -0.67
N GLU A 165 8.52 4.08 -1.17
CA GLU A 165 9.42 5.08 -1.76
C GLU A 165 10.51 5.48 -0.77
N ARG A 166 10.12 5.83 0.47
CA ARG A 166 11.08 6.17 1.54
C ARG A 166 11.99 5.00 1.91
N ALA A 167 11.47 3.78 1.94
CA ALA A 167 12.28 2.60 2.23
C ALA A 167 13.33 2.36 1.11
N SER A 168 12.94 2.52 -0.15
CA SER A 168 13.84 2.42 -1.30
C SER A 168 14.95 3.47 -1.22
N GLN A 169 14.59 4.73 -0.94
CA GLN A 169 15.54 5.83 -0.78
C GLN A 169 16.58 5.55 0.30
N HIS A 170 16.17 5.16 1.52
CA HIS A 170 17.13 4.85 2.59
C HIS A 170 18.04 3.67 2.26
N VAL A 171 17.52 2.63 1.59
CA VAL A 171 18.34 1.49 1.18
C VAL A 171 19.38 1.91 0.14
N ARG A 172 18.97 2.74 -0.81
CA ARG A 172 19.85 3.31 -1.83
C ARG A 172 20.95 4.16 -1.21
N GLU A 173 20.60 5.08 -0.31
CA GLU A 173 21.56 5.92 0.41
C GLU A 173 22.58 5.04 1.16
N ALA A 174 22.13 4.03 1.89
CA ALA A 174 23.03 3.12 2.61
C ALA A 174 23.96 2.33 1.68
N LEU A 175 23.51 1.93 0.49
CA LEU A 175 24.36 1.27 -0.49
C LEU A 175 25.41 2.22 -1.07
N LEU A 176 25.02 3.46 -1.39
CA LEU A 176 25.92 4.49 -1.90
C LEU A 176 26.98 4.89 -0.86
N GLU A 177 26.59 5.10 0.39
CA GLU A 177 27.53 5.36 1.49
C GLU A 177 28.55 4.22 1.64
N GLY A 178 28.10 2.97 1.44
CA GLY A 178 28.99 1.81 1.42
C GLY A 178 29.99 1.83 0.26
N LEU A 179 29.58 2.28 -0.92
CA LEU A 179 30.45 2.41 -2.09
C LEU A 179 31.48 3.56 -1.93
N GLU A 180 31.08 4.65 -1.27
CA GLU A 180 31.96 5.78 -0.95
C GLU A 180 33.00 5.43 0.12
N GLN A 181 32.63 4.56 1.08
CA GLN A 181 33.55 3.98 2.06
C GLN A 181 34.47 2.93 1.42
N ARG A 182 35.42 3.37 0.58
CA ARG A 182 36.50 2.51 0.07
C ARG A 182 37.36 1.99 1.23
N PRO A 183 37.98 0.80 1.11
CA PRO A 183 38.83 0.18 2.13
C PRO A 183 40.20 0.87 2.32
N GLU A 184 40.33 2.17 2.06
CA GLU A 184 41.55 2.95 2.34
C GLU A 184 41.56 3.57 3.75
N GLU A 185 40.43 3.58 4.46
CA GLU A 185 40.36 4.06 5.86
C GLU A 185 40.44 2.95 6.91
N ALA A 186 40.61 1.68 6.51
CA ALA A 186 41.08 0.63 7.39
C ALA A 186 42.62 0.69 7.48
N GLY A 187 43.13 1.78 8.05
CA GLY A 187 44.54 1.91 8.42
C GLY A 187 44.95 0.84 9.44
N PRO A 188 46.26 0.48 9.47
CA PRO A 188 46.82 -0.72 10.11
C PRO A 188 46.55 -0.85 11.62
#